data_AF-A0A8C3AH81-F1
#
_entry.id   AF-A0A8C3AH81-F1
#
_cell.length_a   1.000
_cell.length_b   1.000
_cell.length_c   1.000
_cell.angle_alpha   90.00
_cell.angle_beta   90.00
_cell.angle_gamma   90.00
#
_symmetry.space_group_name_H-M   'P 1'
#
loop_
_entity.id
_entity.type
_entity.pdbx_description
1 polymer ?
#
loop_
_entity_poly.entity_id
_entity_poly.type
_entity_poly.pdbx_seq_one_letter_code
_entity_poly.pdbx_strand_id
1 'polypeptide(L)'
;PWEFIFQNKRGGADKKRKFHRIQHGQCSYTFVLPELDGCRAAPPQAGGGGALQRDSPPLDWSTHRLQNLESSMENNTLWLQKLENVLQRSAEPSHAAHERTAAMLEIGSDLLTHTAEQTRKLNVVEAKVLNHTSRIEIQLLENSLSTNKLEKELLLQTSEISRLRDKNSRLESKVQRLESQQEGELEDMQEEKHRLQVVSIDSLEKQLRVASSNNTALQRQQAQLMESVHTLISMVASATGTHAHYTLAHEDQMFRDCADVYKAGHSVSGLFTIYINNTTEPVQVFCDMETSGGGWTVFQRRLNGSVDFQRSWREYKMGFGDALGEHWLGNELMHLLTSRGQYSLRVELRDWEGSPAHFQYDRVTLTSESQQYRLYLRGYSGTAGRQSSLVTHGTGFSTRDQDNDNCDHCKCALMLTGGNVSPPPSSLLPSSPAVFSKLWSFRVKQTVKQGML
;
A
#
# COMPACT_ATOMS: atom_id res chain seq x y z
N PRO A 1 8.57 -2.56 6.48
CA PRO A 1 7.94 -3.06 7.71
C PRO A 1 7.20 -1.93 8.42
N TRP A 2 5.89 -1.80 8.18
CA TRP A 2 5.03 -0.85 8.89
C TRP A 2 3.83 -1.64 9.42
N GLU A 3 3.86 -1.95 10.72
CA GLU A 3 2.73 -2.50 11.47
C GLU A 3 1.76 -1.36 11.82
N PHE A 4 0.46 -1.57 11.57
CA PHE A 4 -0.60 -0.76 12.16
C PHE A 4 -1.40 -1.62 13.13
N ILE A 5 -1.29 -1.28 14.41
CA ILE A 5 -2.09 -1.82 15.51
C ILE A 5 -3.42 -1.04 15.54
N PHE A 6 -4.54 -1.74 15.39
CA PHE A 6 -5.86 -1.21 15.75
C PHE A 6 -6.07 -1.36 17.26
N GLN A 7 -6.20 -0.25 18.00
CA GLN A 7 -6.82 -0.25 19.32
C GLN A 7 -8.29 0.20 19.21
N ASN A 8 -9.14 -0.67 19.77
CA ASN A 8 -10.58 -0.55 19.88
C ASN A 8 -10.95 0.56 20.88
N LYS A 9 -11.90 1.44 20.53
CA LYS A 9 -12.40 2.52 21.39
C LYS A 9 -13.47 1.98 22.35
N ARG A 10 -13.25 2.05 23.66
CA ARG A 10 -14.33 2.20 24.65
C ARG A 10 -13.91 3.16 25.78
N GLY A 11 -14.63 4.28 25.85
CA GLY A 11 -15.12 4.92 27.07
C GLY A 11 -14.16 5.69 27.99
N GLY A 12 -14.37 7.01 28.07
CA GLY A 12 -14.40 7.70 29.37
C GLY A 12 -13.41 8.85 29.62
N ALA A 13 -13.99 10.04 29.82
CA ALA A 13 -13.51 11.20 30.60
C ALA A 13 -12.62 12.28 29.93
N ASP A 14 -13.17 13.49 29.98
CA ASP A 14 -12.69 14.79 29.50
C ASP A 14 -11.34 15.25 30.08
N LYS A 15 -10.44 15.71 29.19
CA LYS A 15 -9.51 16.83 29.46
C LYS A 15 -9.38 17.70 28.21
N LYS A 16 -9.66 18.99 28.37
CA LYS A 16 -9.65 20.05 27.34
C LYS A 16 -8.33 20.08 26.56
N ARG A 17 -8.37 19.75 25.26
CA ARG A 17 -7.27 20.01 24.31
C ARG A 17 -7.57 21.31 23.54
N LYS A 18 -6.64 22.27 23.54
CA LYS A 18 -6.74 23.47 22.71
C LYS A 18 -6.26 23.13 21.29
N PHE A 19 -7.11 23.42 20.31
CA PHE A 19 -6.81 23.22 18.89
C PHE A 19 -6.21 24.50 18.31
N HIS A 20 -5.12 24.39 17.55
CA HIS A 20 -4.60 25.49 16.75
C HIS A 20 -4.73 25.15 15.28
N ARG A 21 -5.40 26.05 14.55
CA ARG A 21 -5.77 25.90 13.14
C ARG A 21 -4.94 26.87 12.32
N ILE A 22 -4.07 26.37 11.46
CA ILE A 22 -3.40 27.17 10.43
C ILE A 22 -4.13 26.88 9.12
N GLN A 23 -4.60 27.93 8.44
CA GLN A 23 -5.33 27.82 7.18
C GLN A 23 -4.40 28.08 6.01
N HIS A 24 -4.26 27.11 5.09
CA HIS A 24 -4.18 27.32 3.64
C HIS A 24 -4.47 26.00 2.90
N GLY A 25 -5.45 26.00 1.97
CA GLY A 25 -5.63 25.01 0.89
C GLY A 25 -6.22 23.63 1.25
N GLN A 26 -7.01 23.04 0.35
CA GLN A 26 -7.95 21.92 0.58
C GLN A 26 -7.30 20.55 0.87
N CYS A 27 -6.78 20.37 2.08
CA CYS A 27 -6.77 19.11 2.83
C CYS A 27 -6.46 19.46 4.30
N SER A 28 -7.43 19.28 5.21
CA SER A 28 -7.21 19.54 6.63
C SER A 28 -6.54 18.34 7.29
N TYR A 29 -5.23 18.41 7.51
CA TYR A 29 -4.53 17.46 8.37
C TYR A 29 -4.60 17.93 9.82
N THR A 30 -5.16 17.09 10.69
CA THR A 30 -5.13 17.32 12.14
C THR A 30 -3.97 16.52 12.70
N PHE A 31 -2.88 17.21 13.02
CA PHE A 31 -1.76 16.60 13.74
C PHE A 31 -2.05 16.61 15.23
N VAL A 32 -2.04 15.44 15.85
CA VAL A 32 -1.97 15.32 17.31
C VAL A 32 -0.50 15.16 17.66
N LEU A 33 0.17 16.27 17.95
CA LEU A 33 1.50 16.23 18.55
C LEU A 33 1.35 15.84 20.03
N PRO A 34 2.07 14.81 20.52
CA PRO A 34 2.36 14.72 21.94
C PRO A 34 3.21 15.94 22.32
N GLU A 35 2.72 16.75 23.26
CA GLU A 35 3.54 17.82 23.82
C GLU A 35 4.78 17.19 24.47
N LEU A 36 5.96 17.51 23.95
CA LEU A 36 7.20 17.50 24.72
C LEU A 36 7.17 18.77 25.56
N ASP A 37 6.65 18.65 26.78
CA ASP A 37 6.75 19.73 27.76
C ASP A 37 8.23 20.03 28.03
N GLY A 38 8.67 21.19 27.56
CA GLY A 38 9.95 21.77 27.90
C GLY A 38 9.99 22.18 29.38
N CYS A 39 11.16 21.97 29.97
CA CYS A 39 11.63 22.48 31.24
C CYS A 39 10.98 23.79 31.73
N ARG A 40 10.31 23.76 32.88
CA ARG A 40 10.54 24.77 33.94
C ARG A 40 10.19 24.24 35.35
N ALA A 41 11.18 24.43 36.21
CA ALA A 41 11.34 24.21 37.66
C ALA A 41 10.12 24.07 38.61
N ALA A 42 10.30 23.10 39.54
CA ALA A 42 9.94 23.03 40.98
C ALA A 42 8.49 22.65 41.42
N PRO A 43 8.25 22.11 42.65
CA PRO A 43 9.06 21.33 43.61
C PRO A 43 8.42 19.93 43.92
N PRO A 44 9.03 19.06 44.76
CA PRO A 44 8.74 17.61 44.77
C PRO A 44 7.65 17.23 45.77
N GLN A 45 6.84 16.21 45.45
CA GLN A 45 6.32 15.29 46.46
C GLN A 45 5.79 13.97 45.90
N ALA A 46 6.48 12.91 46.31
CA ALA A 46 6.03 11.56 46.63
C ALA A 46 5.21 10.73 45.61
N GLY A 47 5.86 9.68 45.09
CA GLY A 47 5.23 8.35 45.00
C GLY A 47 5.21 7.68 43.63
N GLY A 48 6.15 6.77 43.39
CA GLY A 48 5.88 5.51 42.67
C GLY A 48 6.36 5.35 41.22
N GLY A 49 7.61 4.89 41.06
CA GLY A 49 7.96 3.73 40.23
C GLY A 49 8.17 3.90 38.72
N GLY A 50 9.43 3.82 38.28
CA GLY A 50 9.81 3.38 36.94
C GLY A 50 10.83 4.25 36.20
N ALA A 51 12.04 4.43 36.75
CA ALA A 51 13.14 5.10 36.05
C ALA A 51 14.41 4.23 36.06
N LEU A 52 14.88 3.98 34.84
CA LEU A 52 16.16 3.45 34.39
C LEU A 52 17.27 3.47 35.45
N GLN A 53 17.79 2.27 35.72
CA GLN A 53 18.93 1.95 36.58
C GLN A 53 20.13 2.84 36.23
N ARG A 54 20.27 3.95 36.97
CA ARG A 54 21.45 4.80 36.97
C ARG A 54 22.31 4.33 38.14
N ASP A 55 23.09 3.28 37.92
CA ASP A 55 24.05 2.80 38.93
C ASP A 55 25.25 3.75 38.97
N SER A 56 25.05 4.91 39.59
CA SER A 56 26.12 5.61 40.30
C SER A 56 26.02 5.16 41.76
N PRO A 57 27.11 4.68 42.41
CA PRO A 57 27.04 4.33 43.82
C PRO A 57 26.63 5.58 44.63
N PRO A 58 25.83 5.44 45.71
CA PRO A 58 25.39 6.59 46.49
C PRO A 58 26.61 7.26 47.13
N LEU A 59 26.76 8.56 46.89
CA LEU A 59 27.74 9.44 47.55
C LEU A 59 27.61 9.43 49.09
N ASP A 60 26.51 8.87 49.61
CA ASP A 60 26.17 8.73 51.03
C ASP A 60 26.91 7.60 51.75
N TRP A 61 27.46 6.62 51.02
CA TRP A 61 28.20 5.51 51.65
C TRP A 61 29.61 5.94 52.12
N SER A 62 30.16 6.99 51.53
CA SER A 62 31.46 7.57 51.85
C SER A 62 31.45 8.37 53.14
N THR A 63 30.41 9.17 53.38
CA THR A 63 30.33 10.11 54.51
C THR A 63 30.23 9.39 55.85
N HIS A 64 29.32 8.40 55.97
CA HIS A 64 29.15 7.64 57.21
C HIS A 64 30.39 6.78 57.56
N ARG A 65 31.16 6.32 56.57
CA ARG A 65 32.42 5.59 56.80
C ARG A 65 33.58 6.52 57.18
N LEU A 66 33.67 7.70 56.56
CA LEU A 66 34.63 8.74 56.93
C LEU A 66 34.40 9.19 58.38
N GLN A 67 33.15 9.40 58.77
CA GLN A 67 32.78 9.81 60.12
C GLN A 67 33.05 8.70 61.16
N ASN A 68 32.92 7.43 60.78
CA ASN A 68 33.25 6.30 61.65
C ASN A 68 34.77 6.09 61.79
N LEU A 69 35.54 6.41 60.74
CA LEU A 69 37.01 6.44 60.80
C LEU A 69 37.50 7.60 61.67
N GLU A 70 36.87 8.77 61.56
CA GLU A 70 37.13 9.95 62.40
C GLU A 70 36.86 9.66 63.88
N SER A 71 35.70 9.11 64.21
CA SER A 71 35.36 8.68 65.58
C SER A 71 36.31 7.59 66.11
N SER A 72 36.76 6.69 65.25
CA SER A 72 37.73 5.67 65.67
C SER A 72 39.14 6.23 65.86
N MET A 73 39.54 7.26 65.09
CA MET A 73 40.78 8.01 65.30
C MET A 73 40.72 8.80 66.61
N GLU A 74 39.60 9.44 66.93
CA GLU A 74 39.36 10.15 68.20
C GLU A 74 39.43 9.21 69.41
N ASN A 75 38.91 7.99 69.29
CA ASN A 75 39.08 7.00 70.35
C ASN A 75 40.55 6.57 70.51
N ASN A 76 41.27 6.37 69.41
CA ASN A 76 42.69 6.03 69.45
C ASN A 76 43.55 7.15 70.06
N THR A 77 43.24 8.44 69.81
CA THR A 77 43.93 9.56 70.45
C THR A 77 43.62 9.64 71.95
N LEU A 78 42.40 9.29 72.37
CA LEU A 78 42.02 9.21 73.78
C LEU A 78 42.78 8.08 74.51
N TRP A 79 42.98 6.93 73.85
CA TRP A 79 43.80 5.85 74.38
C TRP A 79 45.28 6.23 74.52
N LEU A 80 45.84 6.95 73.55
CA LEU A 80 47.22 7.47 73.61
C LEU A 80 47.40 8.48 74.74
N GLN A 81 46.43 9.39 74.94
CA GLN A 81 46.43 10.32 76.08
C GLN A 81 46.32 9.60 77.43
N LYS A 82 45.57 8.50 77.50
CA LYS A 82 45.46 7.67 78.71
C LYS A 82 46.78 6.97 79.01
N LEU A 83 47.47 6.50 77.98
CA LEU A 83 48.81 5.90 78.06
C LEU A 83 49.86 6.93 78.51
N GLU A 84 49.80 8.15 77.95
CA GLU A 84 50.63 9.29 78.35
C GLU A 84 50.41 9.67 79.82
N ASN A 85 49.15 9.72 80.28
CA ASN A 85 48.82 10.03 81.68
C ASN A 85 49.29 8.92 82.65
N VAL A 86 49.28 7.66 82.23
CA VAL A 86 49.86 6.53 82.99
C VAL A 86 51.39 6.63 83.04
N LEU A 87 52.05 7.06 81.96
CA LEU A 87 53.47 7.35 81.93
C LEU A 87 53.84 8.61 82.75
N GLN A 88 52.99 9.62 82.80
CA GLN A 88 53.26 10.87 83.54
C GLN A 88 53.08 10.72 85.05
N ARG A 89 52.21 9.79 85.48
CA ARG A 89 52.08 9.33 86.88
C ARG A 89 53.21 8.40 87.33
N SER A 90 54.16 8.06 86.45
CA SER A 90 55.28 7.15 86.74
C SER A 90 56.48 7.79 87.47
N ALA A 91 56.43 9.10 87.75
CA ALA A 91 57.52 9.85 88.38
C ALA A 91 57.70 9.62 89.90
N GLU A 92 56.92 8.75 90.54
CA GLU A 92 56.99 8.49 91.99
C GLU A 92 57.41 7.03 92.33
N PRO A 93 58.42 6.80 93.18
CA PRO A 93 58.96 5.47 93.44
C PRO A 93 58.24 4.77 94.61
N SER A 94 57.46 3.71 94.35
CA SER A 94 57.22 2.64 95.35
C SER A 94 56.58 1.36 94.77
N HIS A 95 57.04 0.23 95.32
CA HIS A 95 56.78 -1.23 95.22
C HIS A 95 55.66 -1.88 94.37
N ALA A 96 54.82 -1.19 93.60
CA ALA A 96 53.83 -1.82 92.71
C ALA A 96 54.31 -1.92 91.24
N ALA A 97 55.62 -2.05 90.99
CA ALA A 97 56.20 -1.97 89.65
C ALA A 97 55.75 -3.11 88.71
N HIS A 98 55.62 -4.35 89.20
CA HIS A 98 55.27 -5.51 88.36
C HIS A 98 53.81 -5.47 87.88
N GLU A 99 52.88 -5.09 88.76
CA GLU A 99 51.46 -4.92 88.41
C GLU A 99 51.26 -3.77 87.41
N ARG A 100 52.09 -2.72 87.51
CA ARG A 100 52.12 -1.59 86.57
C ARG A 100 52.67 -1.98 85.19
N THR A 101 53.74 -2.77 85.14
CA THR A 101 54.29 -3.28 83.87
C THR A 101 53.32 -4.23 83.19
N ALA A 102 52.61 -5.07 83.95
CA ALA A 102 51.57 -5.95 83.42
C ALA A 102 50.42 -5.16 82.76
N ALA A 103 49.88 -4.14 83.44
CA ALA A 103 48.83 -3.28 82.88
C ALA A 103 49.28 -2.52 81.62
N MET A 104 50.54 -2.06 81.57
CA MET A 104 51.09 -1.38 80.39
C MET A 104 51.28 -2.34 79.21
N LEU A 105 51.71 -3.58 79.46
CA LEU A 105 51.83 -4.61 78.44
C LEU A 105 50.46 -5.07 77.91
N GLU A 106 49.46 -5.16 78.79
CA GLU A 106 48.08 -5.48 78.42
C GLU A 106 47.49 -4.40 77.50
N ILE A 107 47.60 -3.12 77.89
CA ILE A 107 47.17 -1.99 77.05
C ILE A 107 47.94 -1.96 75.71
N GLY A 108 49.24 -2.23 75.74
CA GLY A 108 50.06 -2.28 74.53
C GLY A 108 49.65 -3.42 73.58
N SER A 109 49.36 -4.60 74.13
CA SER A 109 48.88 -5.76 73.37
C SER A 109 47.49 -5.51 72.77
N ASP A 110 46.57 -4.93 73.54
CA ASP A 110 45.22 -4.59 73.07
C ASP A 110 45.28 -3.54 71.96
N LEU A 111 46.11 -2.51 72.11
CA LEU A 111 46.30 -1.49 71.09
C LEU A 111 46.90 -2.07 69.80
N LEU A 112 47.90 -2.95 69.90
CA LEU A 112 48.50 -3.62 68.74
C LEU A 112 47.49 -4.54 68.05
N THR A 113 46.69 -5.29 68.81
CA THR A 113 45.65 -6.19 68.26
C THR A 113 44.54 -5.39 67.57
N HIS A 114 44.09 -4.30 68.20
CA HIS A 114 43.11 -3.40 67.61
C HIS A 114 43.65 -2.74 66.33
N THR A 115 44.89 -2.26 66.35
CA THR A 115 45.54 -1.65 65.18
C THR A 115 45.68 -2.65 64.04
N ALA A 116 46.11 -3.87 64.31
CA ALA A 116 46.22 -4.93 63.30
C ALA A 116 44.86 -5.26 62.67
N GLU A 117 43.79 -5.34 63.47
CA GLU A 117 42.43 -5.58 62.96
C GLU A 117 41.90 -4.40 62.12
N GLN A 118 42.21 -3.16 62.53
CA GLN A 118 41.86 -1.98 61.72
C GLN A 118 42.61 -1.94 60.40
N THR A 119 43.92 -2.23 60.38
CA THR A 119 44.70 -2.32 59.13
C THR A 119 44.14 -3.40 58.21
N ARG A 120 43.76 -4.56 58.74
CA ARG A 120 43.13 -5.63 57.96
C ARG A 120 41.79 -5.18 57.35
N LYS A 121 40.94 -4.51 58.12
CA LYS A 121 39.67 -3.94 57.62
C LYS A 121 39.90 -2.89 56.55
N LEU A 122 40.90 -2.02 56.72
CA LEU A 122 41.26 -0.99 55.76
C LEU A 122 41.73 -1.60 54.43
N ASN A 123 42.62 -2.60 54.48
CA ASN A 123 43.08 -3.31 53.28
C ASN A 123 41.93 -3.97 52.51
N VAL A 124 40.91 -4.51 53.20
CA VAL A 124 39.71 -5.07 52.55
C VAL A 124 38.88 -3.97 51.87
N VAL A 125 38.76 -2.79 52.48
CA VAL A 125 38.04 -1.67 51.87
C VAL A 125 38.81 -1.13 50.66
N GLU A 126 40.13 -0.98 50.76
CA GLU A 126 41.00 -0.55 49.66
C GLU A 126 40.91 -1.49 48.47
N ALA A 127 40.99 -2.81 48.70
CA ALA A 127 40.82 -3.82 47.65
C ALA A 127 39.43 -3.73 46.98
N LYS A 128 38.37 -3.46 47.76
CA LYS A 128 37.01 -3.25 47.21
C LYS A 128 36.92 -1.99 46.37
N VAL A 129 37.55 -0.90 46.79
CA VAL A 129 37.59 0.36 46.05
C VAL A 129 38.34 0.18 44.74
N LEU A 130 39.54 -0.43 44.77
CA LEU A 130 40.33 -0.74 43.57
C LEU A 130 39.54 -1.59 42.56
N ASN A 131 38.86 -2.63 43.03
CA ASN A 131 38.02 -3.48 42.17
C ASN A 131 36.85 -2.68 41.56
N HIS A 132 36.18 -1.85 42.38
CA HIS A 132 35.07 -1.02 41.89
C HIS A 132 35.54 0.02 40.86
N THR A 133 36.66 0.69 41.10
CA THR A 133 37.27 1.64 40.17
C THR A 133 37.62 0.97 38.85
N SER A 134 38.31 -0.18 38.88
CA SER A 134 38.66 -0.92 37.66
C SER A 134 37.41 -1.34 36.87
N ARG A 135 36.34 -1.77 37.54
CA ARG A 135 35.07 -2.10 36.88
C ARG A 135 34.44 -0.89 36.19
N ILE A 136 34.45 0.28 36.84
CA ILE A 136 33.92 1.52 36.25
C ILE A 136 34.77 1.95 35.05
N GLU A 137 36.09 1.85 35.12
CA GLU A 137 36.99 2.18 34.01
C GLU A 137 36.72 1.31 32.78
N ILE A 138 36.58 -0.01 32.98
CA ILE A 138 36.23 -0.93 31.89
C ILE A 138 34.89 -0.55 31.28
N GLN A 139 33.87 -0.31 32.10
CA GLN A 139 32.54 0.05 31.61
C GLN A 139 32.53 1.40 30.87
N LEU A 140 33.35 2.36 31.30
CA LEU A 140 33.50 3.64 30.62
C LEU A 140 34.14 3.46 29.22
N LEU A 141 35.15 2.59 29.12
CA LEU A 141 35.79 2.25 27.85
C LEU A 141 34.82 1.53 26.90
N GLU A 142 34.04 0.57 27.39
CA GLU A 142 33.02 -0.13 26.61
C GLU A 142 31.94 0.81 26.08
N ASN A 143 31.47 1.74 26.93
CA ASN A 143 30.51 2.76 26.55
C ASN A 143 31.09 3.71 25.49
N SER A 144 32.34 4.15 25.66
CA SER A 144 33.03 5.01 24.68
C SER A 144 33.22 4.31 23.32
N LEU A 145 33.56 3.01 23.33
CA LEU A 145 33.68 2.23 22.10
C LEU A 145 32.31 2.10 21.40
N SER A 146 31.25 1.87 22.17
CA SER A 146 29.89 1.76 21.66
C SER A 146 29.39 3.09 21.08
N THR A 147 29.67 4.22 21.74
CA THR A 147 29.31 5.55 21.22
C THR A 147 30.05 5.87 19.93
N ASN A 148 31.35 5.60 19.86
CA ASN A 148 32.14 5.77 18.63
C ASN A 148 31.59 4.94 17.45
N LYS A 149 31.11 3.72 17.73
CA LYS A 149 30.47 2.87 16.71
C LYS A 149 29.17 3.48 16.21
N LEU A 150 28.33 3.98 17.12
CA LEU A 150 27.06 4.64 16.78
C LEU A 150 27.28 5.93 16.00
N GLU A 151 28.30 6.74 16.35
CA GLU A 151 28.65 7.95 15.62
C GLU A 151 29.07 7.67 14.18
N LYS A 152 29.85 6.61 13.94
CA LYS A 152 30.21 6.17 12.59
C LYS A 152 28.98 5.75 11.77
N GLU A 153 28.07 5.00 12.38
CA GLU A 153 26.82 4.59 11.72
C GLU A 153 25.95 5.79 11.38
N LEU A 154 25.84 6.76 12.30
CA LEU A 154 25.09 8.00 12.08
C LEU A 154 25.67 8.83 10.93
N LEU A 155 27.00 8.92 10.84
CA LEU A 155 27.68 9.60 9.72
C LEU A 155 27.39 8.91 8.38
N LEU A 156 27.44 7.58 8.33
CA LEU A 156 27.12 6.82 7.12
C LEU A 156 25.66 7.04 6.69
N GLN A 157 24.71 6.93 7.62
CA GLN A 157 23.31 7.20 7.35
C GLN A 157 23.07 8.64 6.88
N THR A 158 23.75 9.61 7.48
CA THR A 158 23.65 11.03 7.07
C THR A 158 24.13 11.23 5.63
N SER A 159 25.24 10.57 5.26
CA SER A 159 25.76 10.61 3.88
C SER A 159 24.80 10.01 2.86
N GLU A 160 24.14 8.90 3.22
CA GLU A 160 23.16 8.22 2.36
C GLU A 160 21.89 9.07 2.19
N ILE A 161 21.42 9.71 3.27
CA ILE A 161 20.29 10.65 3.22
C ILE A 161 20.61 11.82 2.30
N SER A 162 21.82 12.41 2.38
CA SER A 162 22.23 13.48 1.48
C SER A 162 22.23 13.01 0.02
N ARG A 163 22.75 11.81 -0.24
CA ARG A 163 22.77 11.21 -1.59
C ARG A 163 21.36 10.98 -2.14
N LEU A 164 20.45 10.50 -1.31
CA LEU A 164 19.04 10.31 -1.67
C LEU A 164 18.34 11.65 -1.94
N ARG A 165 18.64 12.68 -1.14
CA ARG A 165 18.11 14.04 -1.34
C ARG A 165 18.53 14.61 -2.69
N ASP A 166 19.79 14.45 -3.08
CA ASP A 166 20.30 14.89 -4.38
C ASP A 166 19.63 14.15 -5.54
N LYS A 167 19.43 12.82 -5.40
CA LYS A 167 18.68 12.03 -6.39
C LYS A 167 17.24 12.51 -6.49
N ASN A 168 16.59 12.81 -5.36
CA ASN A 168 15.21 13.29 -5.36
C ASN A 168 15.09 14.64 -6.07
N SER A 169 16.00 15.58 -5.81
CA SER A 169 16.03 16.88 -6.48
C SER A 169 16.21 16.76 -8.01
N ARG A 170 17.05 15.82 -8.47
CA ARG A 170 17.21 15.54 -9.91
C ARG A 170 15.95 14.94 -10.53
N LEU A 171 15.26 14.06 -9.81
CA LEU A 171 14.00 13.47 -10.24
C LEU A 171 12.89 14.51 -10.31
N GLU A 172 12.73 15.33 -9.27
CA GLU A 172 11.79 16.47 -9.23
C GLU A 172 12.03 17.40 -10.43
N SER A 173 13.29 17.76 -10.70
CA SER A 173 13.63 18.59 -11.87
C SER A 173 13.29 17.91 -13.20
N LYS A 174 13.39 16.58 -13.29
CA LYS A 174 13.04 15.84 -14.51
C LYS A 174 11.52 15.76 -14.70
N VAL A 175 10.78 15.55 -13.61
CA VAL A 175 9.31 15.57 -13.61
C VAL A 175 8.81 16.93 -14.07
N GLN A 176 9.34 18.02 -13.50
CA GLN A 176 8.93 19.37 -13.89
C GLN A 176 9.19 19.68 -15.38
N ARG A 177 10.30 19.18 -15.95
CA ARG A 177 10.56 19.30 -17.39
C ARG A 177 9.57 18.50 -18.23
N LEU A 178 9.26 17.27 -17.82
CA LEU A 178 8.27 16.43 -18.52
C LEU A 178 6.86 17.03 -18.45
N GLU A 179 6.48 17.59 -17.31
CA GLU A 179 5.21 18.31 -17.14
C GLU A 179 5.15 19.52 -18.07
N SER A 180 6.19 20.36 -18.11
CA SER A 180 6.23 21.50 -19.02
C SER A 180 6.20 21.11 -20.50
N GLN A 181 6.83 19.99 -20.86
CA GLN A 181 6.79 19.46 -22.22
C GLN A 181 5.39 18.95 -22.58
N GLN A 182 4.76 18.21 -21.66
CA GLN A 182 3.42 17.68 -21.88
C GLN A 182 2.38 18.80 -21.97
N GLU A 183 2.54 19.87 -21.20
CA GLU A 183 1.66 21.05 -21.28
C GLU A 183 1.80 21.75 -22.63
N GLY A 184 3.03 21.93 -23.13
CA GLY A 184 3.26 22.47 -24.48
C GLY A 184 2.69 21.57 -25.60
N GLU A 185 2.91 20.25 -25.54
CA GLU A 185 2.34 19.31 -26.53
C GLU A 185 0.80 19.33 -26.50
N LEU A 186 0.19 19.54 -25.33
CA LEU A 186 -1.25 19.64 -25.20
C LEU A 186 -1.79 20.95 -25.80
N GLU A 187 -1.09 22.07 -25.59
CA GLU A 187 -1.42 23.36 -26.20
C GLU A 187 -1.35 23.26 -27.73
N ASP A 188 -0.27 22.69 -28.27
CA ASP A 188 -0.10 22.46 -29.71
C ASP A 188 -1.24 21.59 -30.28
N MET A 189 -1.60 20.49 -29.59
CA MET A 189 -2.73 19.65 -30.02
C MET A 189 -4.07 20.37 -29.94
N GLN A 190 -4.27 21.25 -28.96
CA GLN A 190 -5.49 22.05 -28.84
C GLN A 190 -5.60 23.11 -29.94
N GLU A 191 -4.49 23.72 -30.32
CA GLU A 191 -4.41 24.65 -31.43
C GLU A 191 -4.69 23.94 -32.76
N GLU A 192 -4.07 22.77 -32.98
CA GLU A 192 -4.34 21.96 -34.18
C GLU A 192 -5.80 21.48 -34.22
N LYS A 193 -6.36 21.06 -33.07
CA LYS A 193 -7.78 20.74 -32.96
C LYS A 193 -8.65 21.94 -33.35
N HIS A 194 -8.38 23.13 -32.84
CA HIS A 194 -9.13 24.33 -33.22
C HIS A 194 -9.03 24.60 -34.72
N ARG A 195 -7.83 24.48 -35.30
CA ARG A 195 -7.59 24.66 -36.73
C ARG A 195 -8.39 23.68 -37.58
N LEU A 196 -8.39 22.39 -37.22
CA LEU A 196 -9.15 21.35 -37.90
C LEU A 196 -10.66 21.51 -37.72
N GLN A 197 -11.11 21.94 -36.55
CA GLN A 197 -12.53 22.09 -36.22
C GLN A 197 -13.17 23.26 -36.98
N VAL A 198 -12.45 24.37 -37.17
CA VAL A 198 -12.91 25.55 -37.90
C VAL A 198 -12.99 25.31 -39.42
N VAL A 199 -12.04 24.56 -40.00
CA VAL A 199 -11.97 24.35 -41.46
C VAL A 199 -12.92 23.24 -41.95
N SER A 200 -13.15 22.21 -41.15
CA SER A 200 -13.83 20.99 -41.62
C SER A 200 -15.34 21.03 -41.43
N ILE A 201 -15.83 21.42 -40.25
CA ILE A 201 -17.24 21.26 -39.89
C ILE A 201 -18.13 22.28 -40.60
N ASP A 202 -17.73 23.56 -40.64
CA ASP A 202 -18.57 24.61 -41.26
C ASP A 202 -18.71 24.44 -42.79
N SER A 203 -17.64 23.94 -43.44
CA SER A 203 -17.65 23.62 -44.87
C SER A 203 -18.51 22.39 -45.15
N LEU A 204 -18.37 21.32 -44.36
CA LEU A 204 -19.18 20.11 -44.46
C LEU A 204 -20.65 20.37 -44.16
N GLU A 205 -20.98 21.21 -43.17
CA GLU A 205 -22.35 21.61 -42.85
C GLU A 205 -23.01 22.38 -43.99
N LYS A 206 -22.27 23.30 -44.63
CA LYS A 206 -22.76 24.02 -45.82
C LYS A 206 -23.03 23.04 -46.98
N GLN A 207 -22.12 22.12 -47.25
CA GLN A 207 -22.31 21.09 -48.28
C GLN A 207 -23.49 20.17 -47.96
N LEU A 208 -23.64 19.75 -46.70
CA LEU A 208 -24.72 18.88 -46.25
C LEU A 208 -26.08 19.58 -46.35
N ARG A 209 -26.17 20.88 -46.04
CA ARG A 209 -27.42 21.66 -46.22
C ARG A 209 -27.85 21.71 -47.69
N VAL A 210 -26.90 21.96 -48.61
CA VAL A 210 -27.16 21.98 -50.06
C VAL A 210 -27.57 20.59 -50.57
N ALA A 211 -26.89 19.54 -50.13
CA ALA A 211 -27.23 18.17 -50.48
C ALA A 211 -28.60 17.76 -49.93
N SER A 212 -28.91 18.13 -48.68
CA SER A 212 -30.21 17.87 -48.05
C SER A 212 -31.35 18.57 -48.78
N SER A 213 -31.21 19.84 -49.20
CA SER A 213 -32.25 20.52 -49.96
C SER A 213 -32.49 19.85 -51.31
N ASN A 214 -31.44 19.41 -51.99
CA ASN A 214 -31.54 18.68 -53.25
C ASN A 214 -32.23 17.32 -53.07
N ASN A 215 -31.90 16.58 -51.99
CA ASN A 215 -32.59 15.34 -51.65
C ASN A 215 -34.09 15.55 -51.42
N THR A 216 -34.49 16.61 -50.70
CA THR A 216 -35.94 16.89 -50.53
C THR A 216 -36.63 17.26 -51.84
N ALA A 217 -35.94 17.92 -52.76
CA ALA A 217 -36.48 18.24 -54.09
C ALA A 217 -36.63 16.96 -54.94
N LEU A 218 -35.63 16.08 -54.91
CA LEU A 218 -35.66 14.80 -55.60
C LEU A 218 -36.75 13.87 -55.01
N GLN A 219 -36.93 13.83 -53.69
CA GLN A 219 -38.02 13.11 -53.04
C GLN A 219 -39.40 13.65 -53.41
N ARG A 220 -39.56 14.96 -53.58
CA ARG A 220 -40.81 15.55 -54.11
C ARG A 220 -41.07 15.12 -55.55
N GLN A 221 -40.04 15.13 -56.41
CA GLN A 221 -40.16 14.61 -57.78
C GLN A 221 -40.49 13.11 -57.79
N GLN A 222 -39.86 12.31 -56.92
CA GLN A 222 -40.13 10.88 -56.81
C GLN A 222 -41.55 10.61 -56.31
N ALA A 223 -42.07 11.41 -55.37
CA ALA A 223 -43.46 11.32 -54.91
C ALA A 223 -44.47 11.66 -56.01
N GLN A 224 -44.23 12.74 -56.76
CA GLN A 224 -45.06 13.12 -57.91
C GLN A 224 -45.06 12.06 -59.01
N LEU A 225 -43.89 11.45 -59.27
CA LEU A 225 -43.78 10.36 -60.23
C LEU A 225 -44.51 9.11 -59.73
N MET A 226 -44.39 8.77 -58.44
CA MET A 226 -45.12 7.64 -57.83
C MET A 226 -46.63 7.83 -57.86
N GLU A 227 -47.13 9.05 -57.67
CA GLU A 227 -48.55 9.38 -57.78
C GLU A 227 -49.03 9.30 -59.23
N SER A 228 -48.22 9.76 -60.17
CA SER A 228 -48.46 9.61 -61.61
C SER A 228 -48.47 8.12 -62.02
N VAL A 229 -47.60 7.31 -61.46
CA VAL A 229 -47.56 5.86 -61.68
C VAL A 229 -48.75 5.18 -61.01
N HIS A 230 -49.15 5.55 -59.79
CA HIS A 230 -50.33 5.00 -59.12
C HIS A 230 -51.62 5.33 -59.85
N THR A 231 -51.75 6.53 -60.41
CA THR A 231 -52.88 6.92 -61.25
C THR A 231 -52.90 6.16 -62.57
N LEU A 232 -51.74 5.95 -63.21
CA LEU A 232 -51.65 5.09 -64.39
C LEU A 232 -51.96 3.62 -64.07
N ILE A 233 -51.47 3.10 -62.94
CA ILE A 233 -51.78 1.75 -62.45
C ILE A 233 -53.26 1.64 -62.11
N SER A 234 -53.90 2.66 -61.52
CA SER A 234 -55.33 2.61 -61.22
C SER A 234 -56.17 2.68 -62.50
N MET A 235 -55.73 3.44 -63.52
CA MET A 235 -56.33 3.42 -64.85
C MET A 235 -56.19 2.06 -65.53
N VAL A 236 -55.05 1.40 -65.40
CA VAL A 236 -54.79 0.06 -65.95
C VAL A 236 -55.50 -1.05 -65.14
N ALA A 237 -55.57 -0.93 -63.82
CA ALA A 237 -56.29 -1.86 -62.94
C ALA A 237 -57.81 -1.72 -63.11
N SER A 238 -58.32 -0.51 -63.40
CA SER A 238 -59.70 -0.29 -63.83
C SER A 238 -59.99 -0.96 -65.19
N ALA A 239 -58.96 -1.20 -66.00
CA ALA A 239 -59.06 -1.91 -67.27
C ALA A 239 -58.79 -3.43 -67.17
N THR A 240 -58.17 -3.94 -66.08
CA THR A 240 -57.69 -5.34 -66.00
C THR A 240 -57.96 -6.09 -64.68
N GLY A 241 -58.54 -5.45 -63.67
CA GLY A 241 -59.22 -6.14 -62.55
C GLY A 241 -58.38 -6.94 -61.55
N THR A 242 -57.08 -6.66 -61.33
CA THR A 242 -56.30 -7.32 -60.26
C THR A 242 -55.22 -6.41 -59.64
N HIS A 243 -55.20 -6.28 -58.30
CA HIS A 243 -54.16 -5.60 -57.53
C HIS A 243 -53.42 -6.61 -56.62
N ALA A 244 -52.09 -6.69 -56.76
CA ALA A 244 -51.19 -7.40 -55.85
C ALA A 244 -50.18 -6.41 -55.23
N HIS A 245 -49.87 -6.57 -53.93
CA HIS A 245 -49.02 -5.68 -53.14
C HIS A 245 -47.83 -6.48 -52.58
N TYR A 246 -46.59 -6.00 -52.76
CA TYR A 246 -45.38 -6.55 -52.13
C TYR A 246 -44.75 -5.48 -51.22
N THR A 247 -44.32 -5.89 -50.02
CA THR A 247 -43.43 -5.10 -49.14
C THR A 247 -42.25 -5.98 -48.72
N LEU A 248 -41.05 -5.38 -48.72
CA LEU A 248 -39.76 -6.00 -48.38
C LEU A 248 -39.42 -5.72 -46.90
N ALA A 249 -39.04 -6.76 -46.15
CA ALA A 249 -38.61 -6.70 -44.75
C ALA A 249 -37.08 -6.70 -44.64
N HIS A 250 -36.52 -5.90 -43.74
CA HIS A 250 -35.11 -5.91 -43.34
C HIS A 250 -34.99 -6.75 -42.05
N GLU A 251 -34.23 -7.86 -42.09
CA GLU A 251 -34.00 -8.74 -40.93
C GLU A 251 -33.11 -8.06 -39.88
N ASP A 252 -33.51 -8.21 -38.61
CA ASP A 252 -32.78 -7.75 -37.43
C ASP A 252 -31.91 -8.92 -36.92
N GLN A 253 -30.61 -8.91 -37.22
CA GLN A 253 -29.70 -9.99 -36.82
C GLN A 253 -29.27 -9.83 -35.35
N MET A 254 -29.60 -10.83 -34.52
CA MET A 254 -29.25 -10.85 -33.09
C MET A 254 -27.89 -11.54 -32.86
N PHE A 255 -26.90 -10.80 -32.38
CA PHE A 255 -25.57 -11.35 -32.04
C PHE A 255 -25.49 -11.80 -30.59
N ARG A 256 -24.85 -12.95 -30.32
CA ARG A 256 -24.72 -13.48 -28.95
C ARG A 256 -23.48 -12.99 -28.23
N ASP A 257 -22.40 -12.78 -28.97
CA ASP A 257 -21.13 -12.25 -28.51
C ASP A 257 -20.37 -11.61 -29.69
N CYS A 258 -19.18 -11.05 -29.41
CA CYS A 258 -18.37 -10.41 -30.45
C CYS A 258 -17.82 -11.39 -31.50
N ALA A 259 -17.77 -12.69 -31.21
CA ALA A 259 -17.33 -13.67 -32.19
C ALA A 259 -18.42 -13.88 -33.26
N ASP A 260 -19.70 -13.84 -32.89
CA ASP A 260 -20.81 -13.88 -33.85
C ASP A 260 -20.89 -12.58 -34.66
N VAL A 261 -20.68 -11.42 -34.04
CA VAL A 261 -20.54 -10.13 -34.75
C VAL A 261 -19.43 -10.20 -35.80
N TYR A 262 -18.27 -10.73 -35.44
CA TYR A 262 -17.13 -10.88 -36.36
C TYR A 262 -17.43 -11.83 -37.52
N LYS A 263 -18.08 -12.98 -37.25
CA LYS A 263 -18.51 -13.92 -38.29
C LYS A 263 -19.53 -13.33 -39.27
N ALA A 264 -20.36 -12.39 -38.81
CA ALA A 264 -21.29 -11.67 -39.67
C ALA A 264 -20.62 -10.64 -40.60
N GLY A 265 -19.29 -10.50 -40.53
CA GLY A 265 -18.51 -9.66 -41.44
C GLY A 265 -18.15 -8.29 -40.87
N HIS A 266 -18.52 -8.00 -39.62
CA HIS A 266 -18.10 -6.77 -38.95
C HIS A 266 -16.65 -6.88 -38.47
N SER A 267 -15.73 -6.23 -39.19
CA SER A 267 -14.29 -6.31 -38.96
C SER A 267 -13.67 -5.10 -38.26
N VAL A 268 -14.47 -4.10 -37.87
CA VAL A 268 -14.00 -2.87 -37.23
C VAL A 268 -14.28 -2.93 -35.73
N SER A 269 -13.27 -2.63 -34.92
CA SER A 269 -13.40 -2.62 -33.46
C SER A 269 -14.32 -1.49 -33.00
N GLY A 270 -15.19 -1.74 -32.01
CA GLY A 270 -16.17 -0.75 -31.57
C GLY A 270 -17.22 -1.30 -30.62
N LEU A 271 -18.24 -0.48 -30.32
CA LEU A 271 -19.38 -0.91 -29.53
C LEU A 271 -20.37 -1.71 -30.38
N PHE A 272 -20.79 -2.85 -29.86
CA PHE A 272 -21.84 -3.67 -30.42
C PHE A 272 -22.81 -4.10 -29.34
N THR A 273 -24.05 -4.32 -29.76
CA THR A 273 -25.12 -4.80 -28.90
C THR A 273 -25.20 -6.33 -29.01
N ILE A 274 -25.09 -7.02 -27.87
CA ILE A 274 -25.19 -8.49 -27.80
C ILE A 274 -26.40 -8.91 -26.97
N TYR A 275 -26.95 -10.07 -27.32
CA TYR A 275 -28.15 -10.66 -26.74
C TYR A 275 -27.80 -11.93 -26.00
N ILE A 276 -28.01 -11.90 -24.69
CA ILE A 276 -27.71 -13.02 -23.81
C ILE A 276 -29.05 -13.57 -23.31
N ASN A 277 -29.45 -14.76 -23.76
CA ASN A 277 -30.54 -15.54 -23.15
C ASN A 277 -30.52 -15.46 -21.60
N ASN A 278 -31.65 -15.20 -20.97
CA ASN A 278 -31.78 -14.93 -19.51
C ASN A 278 -31.42 -13.50 -19.07
N THR A 279 -31.03 -12.59 -19.97
CA THR A 279 -31.12 -11.15 -19.72
C THR A 279 -32.36 -10.60 -20.43
N THR A 280 -33.10 -9.73 -19.75
CA THR A 280 -34.28 -9.06 -20.31
C THR A 280 -33.91 -7.94 -21.27
N GLU A 281 -32.71 -7.38 -21.12
CA GLU A 281 -32.21 -6.28 -21.92
C GLU A 281 -30.92 -6.67 -22.66
N PRO A 282 -30.73 -6.16 -23.88
CA PRO A 282 -29.49 -6.32 -24.61
C PRO A 282 -28.37 -5.52 -23.95
N VAL A 283 -27.12 -5.98 -24.10
CA VAL A 283 -25.96 -5.37 -23.45
C VAL A 283 -25.01 -4.83 -24.50
N GLN A 284 -24.55 -3.59 -24.30
CA GLN A 284 -23.48 -3.01 -25.12
C GLN A 284 -22.12 -3.48 -24.62
N VAL A 285 -21.31 -4.00 -25.53
CA VAL A 285 -19.94 -4.47 -25.26
C VAL A 285 -18.98 -3.87 -26.27
N PHE A 286 -17.73 -3.72 -25.86
CA PHE A 286 -16.66 -3.39 -26.80
C PHE A 286 -16.11 -4.66 -27.44
N CYS A 287 -16.20 -4.72 -28.76
CA CYS A 287 -15.64 -5.80 -29.55
C CYS A 287 -14.30 -5.37 -30.15
N ASP A 288 -13.25 -6.12 -29.84
CA ASP A 288 -11.95 -5.99 -30.52
C ASP A 288 -11.91 -6.97 -31.69
N MET A 289 -11.93 -6.42 -32.90
CA MET A 289 -12.03 -7.15 -34.16
C MET A 289 -10.68 -7.34 -34.86
N GLU A 290 -9.60 -6.86 -34.26
CA GLU A 290 -8.29 -6.80 -34.90
C GLU A 290 -7.28 -7.73 -34.23
N THR A 291 -7.28 -7.75 -32.89
CA THR A 291 -6.26 -8.43 -32.11
C THR A 291 -6.35 -9.94 -32.29
N SER A 292 -5.25 -10.59 -32.66
CA SER A 292 -5.13 -12.06 -32.70
C SER A 292 -6.30 -12.75 -33.45
N GLY A 293 -6.74 -12.17 -34.56
CA GLY A 293 -7.84 -12.69 -35.39
C GLY A 293 -9.25 -12.28 -34.95
N GLY A 294 -9.38 -11.20 -34.17
CA GLY A 294 -10.64 -10.49 -33.93
C GLY A 294 -11.72 -11.27 -33.16
N GLY A 295 -12.91 -10.68 -33.03
CA GLY A 295 -14.06 -11.30 -32.37
C GLY A 295 -13.93 -11.45 -30.85
N TRP A 296 -13.16 -10.57 -30.22
CA TRP A 296 -12.97 -10.58 -28.76
C TRP A 296 -13.97 -9.66 -28.08
N THR A 297 -14.70 -10.18 -27.10
CA THR A 297 -15.48 -9.36 -26.18
C THR A 297 -14.57 -8.87 -25.06
N VAL A 298 -14.37 -7.56 -24.98
CA VAL A 298 -13.60 -6.94 -23.90
C VAL A 298 -14.49 -6.83 -22.67
N PHE A 299 -14.08 -7.45 -21.56
CA PHE A 299 -14.84 -7.42 -20.32
C PHE A 299 -14.16 -6.60 -19.23
N GLN A 300 -12.89 -6.25 -19.42
CA GLN A 300 -12.14 -5.39 -18.52
C GLN A 300 -11.13 -4.56 -19.34
N ARG A 301 -11.04 -3.27 -19.03
CA ARG A 301 -10.02 -2.39 -19.64
C ARG A 301 -9.52 -1.34 -18.65
N ARG A 302 -8.20 -1.15 -18.56
CA ARG A 302 -7.52 -0.02 -17.88
C ARG A 302 -6.69 0.76 -18.89
N LEU A 303 -6.78 2.07 -18.79
CA LEU A 303 -6.21 3.05 -19.69
C LEU A 303 -5.44 4.15 -18.95
N ASN A 304 -6.12 4.85 -18.06
CA ASN A 304 -5.64 6.11 -17.49
C ASN A 304 -6.05 6.31 -16.02
N GLY A 305 -6.75 5.35 -15.41
CA GLY A 305 -7.24 5.46 -14.04
C GLY A 305 -8.44 6.40 -13.87
N SER A 306 -9.17 6.72 -14.94
CA SER A 306 -10.38 7.55 -14.89
C SER A 306 -11.53 6.92 -14.12
N VAL A 307 -11.56 5.59 -14.03
CA VAL A 307 -12.60 4.85 -13.29
C VAL A 307 -12.02 4.24 -12.03
N ASP A 308 -12.68 4.49 -10.89
CA ASP A 308 -12.36 3.82 -9.63
C ASP A 308 -12.78 2.34 -9.68
N PHE A 309 -11.87 1.43 -9.32
CA PHE A 309 -12.10 -0.01 -9.23
C PHE A 309 -12.27 -0.50 -7.77
N GLN A 310 -12.22 0.38 -6.76
CA GLN A 310 -12.53 0.04 -5.36
C GLN A 310 -14.05 -0.07 -5.11
N ARG A 311 -14.70 -0.95 -5.87
CA ARG A 311 -16.16 -1.09 -5.92
C ARG A 311 -16.69 -2.21 -5.01
N SER A 312 -17.98 -2.12 -4.73
CA SER A 312 -18.75 -3.12 -3.97
C SER A 312 -18.99 -4.41 -4.76
N TRP A 313 -19.40 -5.48 -4.07
CA TRP A 313 -19.80 -6.75 -4.70
C TRP A 313 -20.88 -6.54 -5.77
N ARG A 314 -21.91 -5.74 -5.42
CA ARG A 314 -23.03 -5.44 -6.32
C ARG A 314 -22.58 -4.74 -7.59
N GLU A 315 -21.65 -3.80 -7.49
CA GLU A 315 -21.09 -3.11 -8.65
C GLU A 315 -20.25 -4.05 -9.53
N TYR A 316 -19.42 -4.91 -8.94
CA TYR A 316 -18.67 -5.93 -9.70
C TYR A 316 -19.58 -6.98 -10.35
N LYS A 317 -20.70 -7.31 -9.72
CA LYS A 317 -21.74 -8.18 -10.29
C LYS A 317 -22.37 -7.57 -11.54
N MET A 318 -22.82 -6.31 -11.44
CA MET A 318 -23.56 -5.62 -12.50
C MET A 318 -22.67 -5.03 -13.60
N GLY A 319 -21.42 -4.69 -13.27
CA GLY A 319 -20.52 -3.93 -14.14
C GLY A 319 -20.54 -2.43 -13.83
N PHE A 320 -19.46 -1.75 -14.24
CA PHE A 320 -19.27 -0.30 -14.06
C PHE A 320 -18.27 0.25 -15.08
N GLY A 321 -18.30 1.56 -15.29
CA GLY A 321 -17.41 2.28 -16.23
C GLY A 321 -18.03 2.43 -17.62
N ASP A 322 -17.20 2.75 -18.60
CA ASP A 322 -17.59 2.97 -20.00
C ASP A 322 -16.96 1.89 -20.89
N ALA A 323 -17.78 1.18 -21.66
CA ALA A 323 -17.33 0.15 -22.59
C ALA A 323 -16.32 0.67 -23.63
N LEU A 324 -16.40 1.96 -24.04
CA LEU A 324 -15.39 2.59 -24.89
C LEU A 324 -14.09 2.91 -24.15
N GLY A 325 -14.16 3.13 -22.84
CA GLY A 325 -13.06 3.54 -21.97
C GLY A 325 -12.65 2.48 -20.95
N GLU A 326 -12.42 2.91 -19.71
CA GLU A 326 -12.18 1.98 -18.60
C GLU A 326 -13.48 1.41 -18.07
N HIS A 327 -13.54 0.10 -17.92
CA HIS A 327 -14.73 -0.57 -17.40
C HIS A 327 -14.43 -1.95 -16.82
N TRP A 328 -15.43 -2.43 -16.09
CA TRP A 328 -15.67 -3.82 -15.74
C TRP A 328 -17.05 -4.20 -16.25
N LEU A 329 -17.16 -5.20 -17.13
CA LEU A 329 -18.41 -5.53 -17.79
C LEU A 329 -19.45 -6.18 -16.87
N GLY A 330 -19.01 -6.83 -15.79
CA GLY A 330 -19.88 -7.46 -14.80
C GLY A 330 -19.68 -8.97 -14.69
N ASN A 331 -19.63 -9.47 -13.45
CA ASN A 331 -19.41 -10.89 -13.18
C ASN A 331 -20.59 -11.75 -13.64
N GLU A 332 -21.82 -11.25 -13.50
CA GLU A 332 -23.00 -12.00 -13.93
C GLU A 332 -23.00 -12.21 -15.45
N LEU A 333 -22.65 -11.17 -16.21
CA LEU A 333 -22.55 -11.27 -17.65
C LEU A 333 -21.47 -12.26 -18.09
N MET A 334 -20.31 -12.19 -17.44
CA MET A 334 -19.19 -13.08 -17.70
C MET A 334 -19.53 -14.55 -17.36
N HIS A 335 -20.26 -14.79 -16.27
CA HIS A 335 -20.79 -16.11 -15.94
C HIS A 335 -21.76 -16.61 -17.02
N LEU A 336 -22.71 -15.79 -17.44
CA LEU A 336 -23.69 -16.14 -18.48
C LEU A 336 -23.04 -16.42 -19.84
N LEU A 337 -21.99 -15.70 -20.20
CA LEU A 337 -21.21 -15.96 -21.43
C LEU A 337 -20.45 -17.29 -21.29
N THR A 338 -19.59 -17.41 -20.27
CA THR A 338 -18.67 -18.55 -20.13
C THR A 338 -19.34 -19.87 -19.74
N SER A 339 -20.60 -19.85 -19.27
CA SER A 339 -21.37 -21.06 -18.97
C SER A 339 -21.99 -21.73 -20.20
N ARG A 340 -22.14 -21.01 -21.31
CA ARG A 340 -22.81 -21.53 -22.53
C ARG A 340 -21.93 -22.36 -23.43
N GLY A 341 -20.63 -22.16 -23.35
CA GLY A 341 -19.69 -22.72 -24.31
C GLY A 341 -18.27 -22.63 -23.83
N GLN A 342 -17.35 -23.05 -24.70
CA GLN A 342 -15.93 -22.89 -24.43
C GLN A 342 -15.53 -21.48 -24.86
N TYR A 343 -14.98 -20.73 -23.91
CA TYR A 343 -14.41 -19.41 -24.15
C TYR A 343 -12.94 -19.45 -23.78
N SER A 344 -12.11 -18.80 -24.59
CA SER A 344 -10.72 -18.50 -24.25
C SER A 344 -10.64 -17.13 -23.60
N LEU A 345 -9.71 -16.98 -22.66
CA LEU A 345 -9.39 -15.73 -22.01
C LEU A 345 -8.05 -15.24 -22.54
N ARG A 346 -7.96 -13.99 -22.99
CA ARG A 346 -6.71 -13.33 -23.33
C ARG A 346 -6.56 -12.08 -22.49
N VAL A 347 -5.35 -11.84 -21.99
CA VAL A 347 -5.00 -10.66 -21.23
C VAL A 347 -3.80 -10.00 -21.87
N GLU A 348 -3.95 -8.73 -22.21
CA GLU A 348 -2.89 -7.90 -22.78
C GLU A 348 -2.44 -6.87 -21.75
N LEU A 349 -1.13 -6.70 -21.61
CA LEU A 349 -0.48 -5.85 -20.64
C LEU A 349 0.50 -4.92 -21.36
N ARG A 350 0.68 -3.70 -20.86
CA ARG A 350 1.82 -2.84 -21.19
C ARG A 350 2.47 -2.28 -19.94
N ASP A 351 3.80 -2.34 -19.88
CA ASP A 351 4.59 -1.71 -18.82
C ASP A 351 4.60 -0.17 -18.98
N TRP A 352 5.34 0.52 -18.09
CA TRP A 352 5.44 1.98 -18.13
C TRP A 352 6.26 2.47 -19.33
N GLU A 353 7.15 1.63 -19.83
CA GLU A 353 7.99 1.83 -20.99
C GLU A 353 7.26 1.53 -22.32
N GLY A 354 6.04 1.00 -22.26
CA GLY A 354 5.17 0.71 -23.41
C GLY A 354 5.34 -0.68 -24.01
N SER A 355 6.19 -1.53 -23.45
CA SER A 355 6.47 -2.89 -23.91
C SER A 355 5.22 -3.77 -23.75
N PRO A 356 4.71 -4.38 -24.84
CA PRO A 356 3.54 -5.24 -24.76
C PRO A 356 3.89 -6.65 -24.28
N ALA A 357 3.06 -7.21 -23.41
CA ALA A 357 3.08 -8.62 -23.03
C ALA A 357 1.66 -9.18 -23.02
N HIS A 358 1.51 -10.49 -23.21
CA HIS A 358 0.19 -11.12 -23.12
C HIS A 358 0.26 -12.50 -22.50
N PHE A 359 -0.87 -12.94 -21.98
CA PHE A 359 -1.13 -14.33 -21.65
C PHE A 359 -2.54 -14.74 -22.05
N GLN A 360 -2.72 -16.02 -22.34
CA GLN A 360 -3.95 -16.59 -22.85
C GLN A 360 -4.24 -17.94 -22.19
N TYR A 361 -5.51 -18.21 -21.95
CA TYR A 361 -6.01 -19.50 -21.50
C TYR A 361 -7.00 -20.02 -22.55
N ASP A 362 -6.80 -21.26 -22.97
CA ASP A 362 -7.67 -21.92 -23.94
C ASP A 362 -9.11 -22.04 -23.42
N ARG A 363 -9.28 -22.23 -22.10
CA ARG A 363 -10.59 -22.33 -21.47
C ARG A 363 -10.68 -21.50 -20.19
N VAL A 364 -11.70 -20.64 -20.14
CA VAL A 364 -12.15 -19.92 -18.95
C VAL A 364 -13.58 -20.29 -18.60
N THR A 365 -13.88 -20.41 -17.31
CA THR A 365 -15.25 -20.57 -16.82
C THR A 365 -15.39 -19.83 -15.50
N LEU A 366 -16.41 -18.99 -15.41
CA LEU A 366 -16.82 -18.34 -14.17
C LEU A 366 -18.08 -19.02 -13.63
N THR A 367 -18.10 -19.35 -12.35
CA THR A 367 -19.28 -19.95 -11.71
C THR A 367 -20.33 -18.90 -11.33
N SER A 368 -21.50 -19.34 -10.86
CA SER A 368 -22.59 -18.44 -10.48
C SER A 368 -22.28 -17.66 -9.20
N GLU A 369 -23.10 -16.64 -8.90
CA GLU A 369 -23.00 -15.88 -7.65
C GLU A 369 -23.06 -16.76 -6.40
N SER A 370 -23.92 -17.79 -6.42
CA SER A 370 -24.05 -18.76 -5.30
C SER A 370 -22.75 -19.53 -5.02
N GLN A 371 -21.87 -19.62 -6.02
CA GLN A 371 -20.54 -20.22 -5.94
C GLN A 371 -19.45 -19.14 -5.94
N GLN A 372 -19.80 -17.89 -5.60
CA GLN A 372 -18.88 -16.76 -5.41
C GLN A 372 -18.09 -16.40 -6.67
N TYR A 373 -18.64 -16.61 -7.86
CA TYR A 373 -17.95 -16.33 -9.14
C TYR A 373 -16.52 -16.91 -9.19
N ARG A 374 -16.32 -18.14 -8.71
CA ARG A 374 -15.03 -18.85 -8.82
C ARG A 374 -14.58 -18.97 -10.27
N LEU A 375 -13.32 -18.67 -10.50
CA LEU A 375 -12.66 -18.69 -11.80
C LEU A 375 -11.94 -20.04 -12.01
N TYR A 376 -12.18 -20.65 -13.16
CA TYR A 376 -11.50 -21.86 -13.62
C TYR A 376 -10.77 -21.59 -14.93
N LEU A 377 -9.47 -21.85 -14.95
CA LEU A 377 -8.59 -21.58 -16.09
C LEU A 377 -7.85 -22.85 -16.53
N ARG A 378 -7.74 -23.07 -17.84
CA ARG A 378 -6.94 -24.17 -18.43
C ARG A 378 -6.25 -23.73 -19.72
N GLY A 379 -5.11 -24.36 -20.02
CA GLY A 379 -4.37 -24.13 -21.26
C GLY A 379 -3.63 -22.80 -21.29
N TYR A 380 -2.78 -22.54 -20.29
CA TYR A 380 -1.99 -21.32 -20.20
C TYR A 380 -0.94 -21.24 -21.31
N SER A 381 -0.86 -20.09 -21.98
CA SER A 381 0.17 -19.73 -22.97
C SER A 381 0.43 -18.22 -22.92
N GLY A 382 1.53 -17.75 -23.53
CA GLY A 382 1.81 -16.32 -23.66
C GLY A 382 3.26 -15.92 -23.45
N THR A 383 3.52 -14.63 -23.51
CA THR A 383 4.84 -14.01 -23.33
C THR A 383 5.04 -13.41 -21.94
N ALA A 384 3.95 -13.20 -21.18
CA ALA A 384 3.96 -12.57 -19.85
C ALA A 384 4.32 -13.56 -18.72
N GLY A 385 5.45 -14.27 -18.86
CA GLY A 385 5.97 -15.20 -17.86
C GLY A 385 5.65 -16.68 -18.11
N ARG A 386 6.39 -17.56 -17.42
CA ARG A 386 6.31 -19.03 -17.61
C ARG A 386 5.19 -19.71 -16.83
N GLN A 387 4.63 -19.04 -15.83
CA GLN A 387 3.56 -19.56 -14.97
C GLN A 387 2.45 -18.53 -14.83
N SER A 388 1.23 -19.02 -14.65
CA SER A 388 0.04 -18.18 -14.45
C SER A 388 0.16 -17.38 -13.15
N SER A 389 -0.08 -16.07 -13.23
CA SER A 389 -0.24 -15.18 -12.08
C SER A 389 -1.66 -15.21 -11.48
N LEU A 390 -2.60 -15.90 -12.13
CA LEU A 390 -3.97 -16.07 -11.66
C LEU A 390 -4.12 -17.41 -10.96
N VAL A 391 -4.85 -17.46 -9.84
CA VAL A 391 -5.15 -18.74 -9.18
C VAL A 391 -6.00 -19.59 -10.12
N THR A 392 -5.44 -20.74 -10.51
CA THR A 392 -6.02 -21.64 -11.50
C THR A 392 -7.18 -22.47 -10.96
N HIS A 393 -7.32 -22.58 -9.62
CA HIS A 393 -8.31 -23.44 -8.98
C HIS A 393 -8.88 -22.85 -7.68
N GLY A 394 -10.12 -22.36 -7.73
CA GLY A 394 -11.09 -22.58 -6.66
C GLY A 394 -11.28 -21.49 -5.61
N THR A 395 -10.55 -20.37 -5.66
CA THR A 395 -10.83 -19.22 -4.77
C THR A 395 -12.00 -18.39 -5.30
N GLY A 396 -12.87 -17.94 -4.40
CA GLY A 396 -14.00 -17.08 -4.75
C GLY A 396 -13.52 -15.69 -5.17
N PHE A 397 -14.31 -15.00 -5.99
CA PHE A 397 -14.11 -13.58 -6.23
C PHE A 397 -14.32 -12.82 -4.91
N SER A 398 -13.51 -11.80 -4.63
CA SER A 398 -13.62 -11.02 -3.39
C SER A 398 -13.62 -9.52 -3.68
N THR A 399 -14.38 -8.74 -2.94
CA THR A 399 -14.48 -7.27 -3.01
C THR A 399 -14.28 -6.65 -1.63
N ARG A 400 -14.24 -5.32 -1.54
CA ARG A 400 -14.00 -4.61 -0.27
C ARG A 400 -15.02 -4.96 0.84
N ASP A 401 -16.23 -5.31 0.42
CA ASP A 401 -17.40 -5.56 1.24
C ASP A 401 -17.80 -7.04 1.30
N GLN A 402 -17.21 -7.90 0.46
CA GLN A 402 -17.44 -9.35 0.48
C GLN A 402 -16.13 -10.11 0.32
N ASP A 403 -15.73 -10.76 1.41
CA ASP A 403 -14.49 -11.50 1.52
C ASP A 403 -14.74 -12.99 1.25
N ASN A 404 -14.24 -13.49 0.13
CA ASN A 404 -14.28 -14.90 -0.24
C ASN A 404 -12.87 -15.41 -0.58
N ASP A 405 -11.84 -14.74 -0.06
CA ASP A 405 -10.46 -15.15 -0.24
C ASP A 405 -10.05 -16.19 0.82
N ASN A 406 -8.99 -16.96 0.53
CA ASN A 406 -8.49 -17.99 1.45
C ASN A 406 -7.47 -17.39 2.45
N CYS A 407 -7.53 -16.09 2.75
CA CYS A 407 -6.61 -15.46 3.69
C CYS A 407 -7.25 -15.36 5.09
N ASP A 408 -6.85 -16.24 6.00
CA ASP A 408 -7.42 -16.31 7.35
C ASP A 408 -7.25 -15.02 8.18
N HIS A 409 -6.29 -14.16 7.82
CA HIS A 409 -5.91 -12.95 8.58
C HIS A 409 -5.82 -11.68 7.74
N CYS A 410 -6.23 -11.71 6.48
CA CYS A 410 -6.17 -10.54 5.60
C CYS A 410 -7.35 -10.48 4.65
N LYS A 411 -7.70 -9.28 4.19
CA LYS A 411 -8.70 -9.08 3.13
C LYS A 411 -7.98 -8.62 1.88
N CYS A 412 -7.69 -9.54 0.95
CA CYS A 412 -6.91 -9.26 -0.25
C CYS A 412 -7.51 -8.11 -1.07
N ALA A 413 -8.83 -8.04 -1.17
CA ALA A 413 -9.51 -6.97 -1.92
C ALA A 413 -9.29 -5.56 -1.33
N LEU A 414 -9.10 -5.45 -0.01
CA LEU A 414 -8.76 -4.20 0.68
C LEU A 414 -7.26 -3.89 0.60
N MET A 415 -6.41 -4.92 0.64
CA MET A 415 -4.95 -4.76 0.58
C MET A 415 -4.43 -4.47 -0.84
N LEU A 416 -5.01 -5.10 -1.85
CA LEU A 416 -4.65 -4.95 -3.27
C LEU A 416 -5.52 -3.91 -4.00
N THR A 417 -6.47 -3.30 -3.30
CA THR A 417 -7.37 -2.25 -3.80
C THR A 417 -8.14 -2.64 -5.07
N GLY A 418 -9.20 -3.42 -4.92
CA GLY A 418 -10.10 -3.81 -6.01
C GLY A 418 -10.62 -5.23 -5.88
N GLY A 419 -11.62 -5.57 -6.68
CA GLY A 419 -12.18 -6.92 -6.75
C GLY A 419 -11.23 -7.88 -7.48
N ASN A 420 -10.85 -8.98 -6.83
CA ASN A 420 -9.86 -9.94 -7.36
C ASN A 420 -10.18 -11.38 -6.98
N VAL A 421 -9.62 -12.32 -7.74
CA VAL A 421 -9.43 -13.72 -7.33
C VAL A 421 -8.04 -13.78 -6.68
N SER A 422 -7.94 -14.21 -5.42
CA SER A 422 -6.75 -14.09 -4.54
C SER A 422 -5.44 -14.57 -5.18
N PRO A 423 -4.25 -14.08 -4.78
CA PRO A 423 -2.95 -14.61 -5.23
C PRO A 423 -2.58 -15.96 -4.54
N PRO A 424 -1.66 -16.75 -5.12
CA PRO A 424 -1.20 -18.02 -4.53
C PRO A 424 -0.37 -17.82 -3.25
N PRO A 425 -0.25 -18.85 -2.38
CA PRO A 425 0.55 -18.79 -1.16
C PRO A 425 2.03 -18.52 -1.45
N SER A 426 2.65 -17.73 -0.56
CA SER A 426 3.94 -17.04 -0.66
C SER A 426 5.18 -17.89 -0.98
N SER A 427 5.06 -19.21 -1.11
CA SER A 427 6.17 -20.14 -1.37
C SER A 427 6.45 -20.39 -2.85
N LEU A 428 5.73 -19.74 -3.77
CA LEU A 428 5.87 -19.95 -5.23
C LEU A 428 6.16 -18.68 -6.03
N LEU A 429 6.47 -17.55 -5.38
CA LEU A 429 6.81 -16.32 -6.09
C LEU A 429 8.27 -16.36 -6.58
N PRO A 430 8.55 -16.28 -7.90
CA PRO A 430 9.87 -15.95 -8.39
C PRO A 430 10.22 -14.51 -7.99
N SER A 431 11.51 -14.22 -7.89
CA SER A 431 12.15 -12.98 -7.41
C SER A 431 11.92 -11.72 -8.26
N SER A 432 10.78 -11.57 -8.93
CA SER A 432 10.34 -10.29 -9.50
C SER A 432 8.82 -10.21 -9.45
N PRO A 433 8.25 -9.48 -8.49
CA PRO A 433 6.85 -9.10 -8.59
C PRO A 433 6.72 -8.24 -9.85
N ALA A 434 6.01 -8.77 -10.84
CA ALA A 434 5.82 -8.13 -12.13
C ALA A 434 5.41 -6.67 -11.94
N VAL A 435 6.23 -5.81 -12.52
CA VAL A 435 6.06 -4.36 -12.65
C VAL A 435 4.60 -4.03 -12.94
N PHE A 436 3.97 -3.26 -12.05
CA PHE A 436 2.61 -2.75 -12.23
C PHE A 436 2.44 -2.19 -13.65
N SER A 437 1.59 -2.79 -14.46
CA SER A 437 1.33 -2.37 -15.85
C SER A 437 0.52 -1.07 -15.89
N LYS A 438 0.88 -0.13 -16.77
CA LYS A 438 0.13 1.11 -17.03
C LYS A 438 -1.25 0.83 -17.66
N LEU A 439 -1.30 -0.22 -18.48
CA LEU A 439 -2.48 -0.61 -19.26
C LEU A 439 -2.66 -2.12 -19.16
N TRP A 440 -3.88 -2.57 -18.89
CA TRP A 440 -4.24 -3.95 -19.12
C TRP A 440 -5.65 -4.07 -19.70
N SER A 441 -5.91 -5.15 -20.44
CA SER A 441 -7.25 -5.48 -20.92
C SER A 441 -7.46 -6.97 -20.88
N PHE A 442 -8.59 -7.39 -20.32
CA PHE A 442 -9.02 -8.77 -20.33
C PHE A 442 -10.16 -8.97 -21.32
N ARG A 443 -10.07 -10.05 -22.09
CA ARG A 443 -10.96 -10.32 -23.21
C ARG A 443 -11.33 -11.79 -23.27
N VAL A 444 -12.55 -12.07 -23.72
CA VAL A 444 -13.02 -13.43 -23.97
C VAL A 444 -13.48 -13.60 -25.40
N LYS A 445 -13.23 -14.79 -25.96
CA LYS A 445 -13.69 -15.17 -27.29
C LYS A 445 -14.18 -16.61 -27.25
N GLN A 446 -15.32 -16.86 -27.86
CA GLN A 446 -15.85 -18.21 -27.97
C GLN A 446 -14.92 -19.05 -28.86
N THR A 447 -14.44 -20.18 -28.36
CA THR A 447 -13.69 -21.14 -29.13
C THR A 447 -14.63 -22.16 -29.75
N VAL A 448 -14.69 -22.15 -31.08
CA VAL A 448 -15.31 -23.24 -31.83
C VAL A 448 -14.25 -24.33 -31.92
N LYS A 449 -14.54 -25.53 -31.40
CA LYS A 449 -13.72 -26.71 -31.73
C LYS A 449 -13.74 -26.85 -33.25
N GLN A 450 -12.60 -26.63 -33.91
CA GLN A 450 -12.35 -27.30 -35.18
C GLN A 450 -12.37 -28.79 -34.86
N GLY A 451 -13.49 -29.43 -35.17
CA GLY A 451 -13.50 -30.88 -35.29
C GLY A 451 -12.43 -31.23 -36.31
N MET A 452 -11.48 -32.08 -35.89
CA MET A 452 -10.74 -32.91 -36.84
C MET A 452 -11.80 -33.64 -37.67
N LEU A 453 -11.89 -33.26 -38.94
CA LEU A 453 -12.48 -34.05 -40.01
C LEU A 453 -11.33 -34.63 -40.82
#